data_AF-A0A6N2KER1-F1
#
_entry.id   AF-A0A6N2KER1-F1
#
_cell.length_a   1.000
_cell.length_b   1.000
_cell.length_c   1.000
_cell.angle_alpha   90.00
_cell.angle_beta   90.00
_cell.angle_gamma   90.00
#
_symmetry.space_group_name_H-M   'P 1'
#
loop_
_entity.id
_entity.type
_entity.pdbx_description
1 polymer ?
#
loop_
_entity_poly.entity_id
_entity_poly.type
_entity_poly.pdbx_seq_one_letter_code
_entity_poly.pdbx_strand_id
1 'polypeptide(L)'
;MESLLLILWRHLLAKLLYLLIERERTCGSNSTPHPSLRFSSGWLVLYISRELLSAVNDSDEWPSKYSKFFVQLDDGLELSFTDKRRFAKVRLLEDPASKPPISELGPDALLELMTVDELHGSLSKKKIAIKALLLDQSFVSGIGNWIADEVLYQARIHPLQIASSLSRESTATLHKSIKEVIEKAVEVGADSSEFPNNWIFHSREKKSKKTFIDGKEIDFIVAGGRPMYRGYRS
;
A
#
# COMPACT_ATOMS: atom_id res chain seq x y z
N MET A 1 27.06 26.40 -9.19
CA MET A 1 27.49 25.07 -8.66
C MET A 1 26.55 24.71 -7.54
N GLU A 2 25.35 24.26 -7.92
CA GLU A 2 24.33 23.80 -6.98
C GLU A 2 24.79 22.45 -6.44
N SER A 3 24.92 22.38 -5.12
CA SER A 3 25.64 21.33 -4.41
C SER A 3 24.91 19.99 -4.54
N LEU A 4 25.68 18.92 -4.70
CA LEU A 4 25.27 17.51 -4.62
C LEU A 4 24.33 17.21 -3.44
N LEU A 5 24.34 18.04 -2.39
CA LEU A 5 23.39 18.05 -1.27
C LEU A 5 21.93 18.25 -1.69
N LEU A 6 21.60 19.07 -2.69
CA LEU A 6 20.22 19.28 -3.19
C LEU A 6 19.73 18.10 -4.05
N ILE A 7 20.65 17.44 -4.75
CA ILE A 7 20.39 16.21 -5.52
C ILE A 7 20.27 15.01 -4.58
N LEU A 8 21.06 14.96 -3.50
CA LEU A 8 20.97 13.99 -2.40
C LEU A 8 19.76 14.23 -1.49
N TRP A 9 19.30 15.47 -1.31
CA TRP A 9 18.09 15.80 -0.54
C TRP A 9 16.83 15.42 -1.29
N ARG A 10 16.82 15.72 -2.60
CA ARG A 10 15.93 15.04 -3.53
C ARG A 10 16.13 13.57 -3.28
N HIS A 11 17.28 12.96 -3.50
CA HIS A 11 17.53 11.53 -3.28
C HIS A 11 17.48 10.96 -1.84
N LEU A 12 16.95 11.63 -0.80
CA LEU A 12 16.61 11.02 0.50
C LEU A 12 15.09 11.01 0.83
N LEU A 13 14.32 11.96 0.31
CA LEU A 13 12.87 12.11 0.59
C LEU A 13 11.95 10.98 0.04
N ALA A 14 12.23 10.33 -1.10
CA ALA A 14 11.42 9.22 -1.65
C ALA A 14 11.77 7.88 -1.04
N LYS A 15 12.82 7.82 -0.22
CA LYS A 15 13.04 6.68 0.64
C LYS A 15 12.25 6.74 1.93
N LEU A 16 12.03 7.93 2.46
CA LEU A 16 11.08 8.17 3.55
C LEU A 16 9.61 8.07 3.09
N LEU A 17 9.37 8.31 1.79
CA LEU A 17 8.05 8.25 1.15
C LEU A 17 7.40 6.84 1.10
N TYR A 18 8.12 5.77 1.38
CA TYR A 18 7.50 4.43 1.42
C TYR A 18 6.65 4.20 2.70
N LEU A 19 6.80 5.07 3.71
CA LEU A 19 5.87 5.15 4.86
C LEU A 19 4.66 6.04 4.64
N LEU A 20 4.74 6.86 3.60
CA LEU A 20 3.90 8.00 3.34
C LEU A 20 3.50 7.91 1.85
N ILE A 21 2.49 7.09 1.60
CA ILE A 21 1.35 7.67 0.90
C ILE A 21 0.72 8.68 1.90
N GLU A 22 1.47 9.71 2.32
CA GLU A 22 1.36 11.18 2.07
C GLU A 22 2.69 11.90 1.75
N ARG A 23 2.92 12.02 0.43
CA ARG A 23 3.51 13.15 -0.34
C ARG A 23 5.00 13.54 -0.18
N GLU A 24 5.67 13.40 -1.34
CA GLU A 24 6.90 14.02 -1.92
C GLU A 24 8.35 13.48 -1.72
N ARG A 25 9.10 13.47 -2.86
CA ARG A 25 10.23 12.60 -3.32
C ARG A 25 11.65 13.05 -2.93
N THR A 26 12.76 12.26 -2.94
CA THR A 26 13.37 11.22 -3.84
C THR A 26 14.38 10.21 -3.12
N CYS A 27 14.70 9.05 -3.72
CA CYS A 27 15.80 8.05 -3.67
C CYS A 27 16.46 7.25 -2.49
N GLY A 28 16.94 6.05 -2.86
CA GLY A 28 18.25 5.51 -2.46
C GLY A 28 18.40 4.02 -2.10
N SER A 29 17.45 3.09 -2.33
CA SER A 29 17.65 1.61 -2.36
C SER A 29 16.35 0.87 -2.67
N ASN A 30 16.43 -0.03 -3.65
CA ASN A 30 15.35 -0.86 -4.16
C ASN A 30 15.03 -2.02 -3.19
N SER A 31 14.06 -1.85 -2.31
CA SER A 31 13.47 -2.99 -1.60
C SER A 31 12.12 -2.62 -0.97
N THR A 32 11.06 -3.29 -1.44
CA THR A 32 9.79 -3.74 -0.79
C THR A 32 9.09 -2.88 0.29
N PRO A 33 7.76 -3.03 0.49
CA PRO A 33 6.90 -1.99 1.08
C PRO A 33 6.92 -1.84 2.61
N HIS A 34 8.12 -1.79 3.20
CA HIS A 34 8.32 -1.49 4.61
C HIS A 34 9.33 -0.36 4.76
N PRO A 35 9.01 0.70 5.49
CA PRO A 35 10.01 1.70 5.84
C PRO A 35 11.20 1.11 6.57
N SER A 36 12.38 1.55 6.14
CA SER A 36 13.62 1.26 6.82
C SER A 36 14.45 2.53 7.01
N LEU A 37 15.03 2.68 8.19
CA LEU A 37 16.01 3.72 8.53
C LEU A 37 17.38 3.06 8.68
N ARG A 38 18.43 3.65 8.11
CA ARG A 38 19.80 3.15 8.25
C ARG A 38 20.53 3.96 9.32
N PHE A 39 21.11 3.26 10.29
CA PHE A 39 22.03 3.78 11.29
C PHE A 39 23.46 3.32 10.98
N SER A 40 24.45 3.94 11.63
CA SER A 40 25.87 3.58 11.48
C SER A 40 26.16 2.11 11.84
N SER A 41 25.32 1.48 12.65
CA SER A 41 25.47 0.11 13.15
C SER A 41 24.40 -0.87 12.67
N GLY A 42 23.49 -0.50 11.76
CA GLY A 42 22.43 -1.41 11.27
C GLY A 42 21.21 -0.71 10.69
N TRP A 43 20.13 -1.45 10.41
CA TRP A 43 18.87 -0.92 9.89
C TRP A 43 17.72 -1.12 10.88
N LEU A 44 16.90 -0.09 11.05
CA LEU A 44 15.60 -0.20 11.72
C LEU A 44 14.53 -0.38 10.66
N VAL A 45 13.67 -1.39 10.81
CA VAL A 45 12.51 -1.60 9.95
C VAL A 45 11.23 -1.52 10.76
N LEU A 46 10.26 -0.78 10.22
CA LEU A 46 8.93 -0.66 10.81
C LEU A 46 7.94 -1.48 9.98
N TYR A 47 7.30 -2.45 10.62
CA TYR A 47 6.24 -3.28 10.03
C TYR A 47 4.89 -2.76 10.45
N ILE A 48 4.03 -2.42 9.49
CA ILE A 48 2.69 -1.90 9.74
C ILE A 48 1.67 -2.88 9.18
N SER A 49 0.74 -3.35 10.02
CA SER A 49 -0.29 -4.31 9.61
C SER A 49 -1.69 -3.72 9.48
N ARG A 50 -1.89 -2.45 9.90
CA ARG A 50 -3.11 -1.62 9.71
C ARG A 50 -2.84 -0.16 10.12
N GLU A 51 -3.58 0.77 9.51
CA GLU A 51 -3.57 2.24 9.65
C GLU A 51 -2.81 2.82 10.85
N LEU A 52 -1.94 3.77 10.53
CA LEU A 52 -1.09 4.47 11.48
C LEU A 52 -0.89 5.90 10.97
N LEU A 53 -1.85 6.77 11.31
CA LEU A 53 -1.76 8.21 11.13
C LEU A 53 -1.19 8.82 12.41
N SER A 54 -0.10 9.58 12.27
CA SER A 54 0.30 10.56 13.28
C SER A 54 0.84 11.79 12.56
N ALA A 55 -0.07 12.60 12.02
CA ALA A 55 0.18 14.03 11.95
C ALA A 55 0.26 14.52 13.41
N VAL A 56 1.35 15.17 13.78
CA VAL A 56 1.48 15.82 15.09
C VAL A 56 0.86 17.20 14.91
N ASN A 57 -0.26 17.47 15.58
CA ASN A 57 -0.68 18.85 15.75
C ASN A 57 0.15 19.47 16.87
N ASP A 58 0.44 20.78 16.79
CA ASP A 58 1.21 21.48 17.84
C ASP A 58 0.61 21.36 19.25
N SER A 59 -0.69 21.01 19.34
CA SER A 59 -1.41 20.78 20.59
C SER A 59 -1.35 19.33 21.10
N ASP A 60 -0.79 18.40 20.33
CA ASP A 60 -0.76 16.99 20.70
C ASP A 60 0.37 16.71 21.70
N GLU A 61 0.12 15.80 22.65
CA GLU A 61 1.14 15.31 23.58
C GLU A 61 2.34 14.72 22.81
N TRP A 62 3.53 15.26 23.06
CA TRP A 62 4.75 14.88 22.36
C TRP A 62 5.89 14.49 23.33
N PRO A 63 6.50 13.29 23.17
CA PRO A 63 6.07 12.21 22.29
C PRO A 63 4.72 11.64 22.71
N SER A 64 3.92 11.18 21.74
CA SER A 64 2.61 10.58 22.04
C SER A 64 2.74 9.39 23.00
N LYS A 65 1.78 9.23 23.93
CA LYS A 65 1.64 8.01 24.76
C LYS A 65 1.53 6.71 23.94
N TYR A 66 1.23 6.81 22.65
CA TYR A 66 1.18 5.68 21.73
C TYR A 66 2.50 5.42 21.01
N SER A 67 3.55 6.21 21.26
CA SER A 67 4.88 5.99 20.71
C SER A 67 5.37 4.58 21.01
N LYS A 68 6.02 3.99 20.01
CA LYS A 68 6.65 2.67 20.04
C LYS A 68 8.13 2.76 19.72
N PHE A 69 8.53 3.80 19.01
CA PHE A 69 9.91 4.13 18.72
C PHE A 69 10.03 5.65 18.64
N PHE A 70 11.00 6.20 19.35
CA PHE A 70 11.28 7.64 19.38
C PHE A 70 12.79 7.82 19.24
N VAL A 71 13.20 8.75 18.40
CA VAL A 71 14.59 9.17 18.22
C VAL A 71 14.63 10.69 18.13
N GLN A 72 15.61 11.27 18.79
CA GLN A 72 16.03 12.65 18.62
C GLN A 72 17.38 12.64 17.90
N LEU A 73 17.52 13.48 16.87
CA LEU A 73 18.73 13.67 16.10
C LEU A 73 19.59 14.76 16.73
N ASP A 74 20.87 14.80 16.36
CA ASP A 74 21.85 15.73 16.94
C ASP A 74 21.54 17.22 16.65
N ASP A 75 20.77 17.49 15.59
CA ASP A 75 20.29 18.84 15.23
C ASP A 75 18.99 19.23 15.93
N GLY A 76 18.49 18.39 16.85
CA GLY A 76 17.26 18.60 17.61
C GLY A 76 16.00 18.14 16.88
N LEU A 77 16.10 17.57 15.67
CA LEU A 77 14.94 17.00 14.98
C LEU A 77 14.48 15.72 15.67
N GLU A 78 13.17 15.58 15.88
CA GLU A 78 12.58 14.45 16.59
C GLU A 78 11.67 13.62 15.68
N LEU A 79 11.76 12.31 15.80
CA LEU A 79 10.96 11.34 15.07
C LEU A 79 10.30 10.37 16.05
N SER A 80 8.99 10.19 15.91
CA SER A 80 8.22 9.25 16.72
C SER A 80 7.33 8.37 15.82
N PHE A 81 7.48 7.06 15.95
CA PHE A 81 6.57 6.08 15.36
C PHE A 81 5.54 5.66 16.40
N THR A 82 4.27 5.93 16.15
CA THR A 82 3.18 5.75 17.12
C THR A 82 2.24 4.65 16.68
N ASP A 83 1.93 3.68 17.54
CA ASP A 83 0.94 2.65 17.20
C ASP A 83 -0.09 2.52 18.32
N LYS A 84 -1.27 3.10 18.06
CA LYS A 84 -2.44 3.03 18.97
C LYS A 84 -2.97 1.60 19.10
N ARG A 85 -2.91 0.79 18.04
CA ARG A 85 -3.54 -0.54 17.97
C ARG A 85 -2.59 -1.67 18.34
N ARG A 86 -1.29 -1.38 18.47
CA ARG A 86 -0.23 -2.32 18.88
C ARG A 86 -0.12 -3.54 17.95
N PHE A 87 -0.35 -3.34 16.65
CA PHE A 87 -0.17 -4.38 15.63
C PHE A 87 1.09 -4.21 14.80
N ALA A 88 1.76 -3.07 14.90
CA ALA A 88 3.04 -2.82 14.29
C ALA A 88 4.16 -3.57 15.02
N LYS A 89 5.22 -3.91 14.29
CA LYS A 89 6.45 -4.46 14.84
C LYS A 89 7.61 -3.56 14.46
N VAL A 90 8.43 -3.19 15.43
CA VAL A 90 9.67 -2.45 15.21
C VAL A 90 10.82 -3.44 15.41
N ARG A 91 11.71 -3.56 14.43
CA ARG A 91 12.86 -4.46 14.48
C ARG A 91 14.14 -3.74 14.07
N LEU A 92 15.22 -4.00 14.80
CA LEU A 92 16.57 -3.63 14.39
C LEU A 92 17.26 -4.86 13.78
N LEU A 93 17.68 -4.77 12.53
CA LEU A 93 18.26 -5.85 11.74
C LEU A 93 19.50 -5.34 11.01
N GLU A 94 20.54 -6.14 10.90
CA GLU A 94 21.77 -5.75 10.16
C GLU A 94 21.55 -5.70 8.64
N ASP A 95 20.72 -6.62 8.12
CA ASP A 95 20.29 -6.65 6.73
C ASP A 95 18.82 -7.06 6.69
N PRO A 96 17.89 -6.10 6.55
CA PRO A 96 16.47 -6.42 6.53
C PRO A 96 16.03 -7.16 5.27
N ALA A 97 16.67 -6.90 4.13
CA ALA A 97 16.24 -7.47 2.85
C ALA A 97 16.40 -9.00 2.83
N SER A 98 17.40 -9.53 3.52
CA SER A 98 17.64 -10.98 3.64
C SER A 98 16.87 -11.66 4.78
N LYS A 99 16.04 -10.93 5.54
CA LYS A 99 15.35 -11.47 6.72
C LYS A 99 13.83 -11.39 6.62
N PRO A 100 13.10 -12.40 7.13
CA PRO A 100 11.65 -12.33 7.20
C PRO A 100 11.13 -11.19 8.08
N PRO A 101 9.98 -10.59 7.72
CA PRO A 101 9.14 -10.96 6.58
C PRO A 101 9.54 -10.29 5.24
N ILE A 102 10.51 -9.36 5.19
CA ILE A 102 10.87 -8.67 3.94
C ILE A 102 11.34 -9.67 2.87
N SER A 103 12.19 -10.61 3.24
CA SER A 103 12.72 -11.61 2.31
C SER A 103 11.67 -12.55 1.71
N GLU A 104 10.44 -12.56 2.26
CA GLU A 104 9.33 -13.41 1.82
C GLU A 104 8.33 -12.66 0.95
N LEU A 105 8.57 -11.37 0.69
CA LEU A 105 7.68 -10.54 -0.11
C LEU A 105 7.83 -10.84 -1.60
N GLY A 106 6.69 -10.80 -2.29
CA GLY A 106 6.65 -10.80 -3.73
C GLY A 106 7.03 -9.43 -4.31
N PRO A 107 7.06 -9.32 -5.65
CA PRO A 107 7.37 -8.07 -6.34
C PRO A 107 6.52 -6.92 -5.82
N ASP A 108 7.16 -5.76 -5.68
CA ASP A 108 6.53 -4.52 -5.27
C ASP A 108 5.56 -3.98 -6.33
N ALA A 109 4.31 -3.72 -5.95
CA ALA A 109 3.27 -3.29 -6.89
C ALA A 109 3.51 -1.93 -7.55
N LEU A 110 4.39 -1.09 -6.99
CA LEU A 110 4.77 0.22 -7.55
C LEU A 110 6.11 0.14 -8.29
N LEU A 111 7.11 -0.46 -7.66
CA LEU A 111 8.51 -0.41 -8.14
C LEU A 111 8.88 -1.57 -9.06
N GLU A 112 8.23 -2.72 -8.87
CA GLU A 112 8.62 -4.00 -9.51
C GLU A 112 7.39 -4.71 -10.09
N LEU A 113 6.41 -3.93 -10.56
CA LEU A 113 5.18 -4.48 -11.09
C LEU A 113 5.47 -5.43 -12.27
N MET A 114 5.04 -6.69 -12.12
CA MET A 114 5.16 -7.71 -13.16
C MET A 114 4.57 -7.25 -14.49
N THR A 115 5.19 -7.63 -15.60
CA THR A 115 4.60 -7.43 -16.93
C THR A 115 3.27 -8.18 -17.06
N VAL A 116 2.45 -7.79 -18.05
CA VAL A 116 1.16 -8.45 -18.31
C VAL A 116 1.32 -9.96 -18.52
N ASP A 117 2.36 -10.38 -19.24
CA ASP A 117 2.60 -11.81 -19.52
C ASP A 117 3.08 -12.58 -18.29
N GLU A 118 3.95 -11.99 -17.47
CA GLU A 118 4.37 -12.56 -16.19
C GLU A 118 3.21 -12.68 -15.20
N LEU A 119 2.37 -11.63 -15.11
CA LEU A 119 1.17 -11.64 -14.28
C LEU A 119 0.22 -12.73 -14.75
N HIS A 120 -0.07 -12.81 -16.05
CA HIS A 120 -0.97 -13.82 -16.61
C HIS A 120 -0.44 -15.24 -16.38
N GLY A 121 0.84 -15.47 -16.65
CA GLY A 121 1.51 -16.75 -16.40
C GLY A 121 1.45 -17.15 -14.92
N SER A 122 1.57 -16.18 -14.00
CA SER A 122 1.51 -16.43 -12.56
C SER A 122 0.07 -16.69 -12.07
N LEU A 123 -0.91 -15.92 -12.56
CA LEU A 123 -2.33 -16.10 -12.24
C LEU A 123 -2.86 -17.46 -12.72
N SER A 124 -2.45 -17.91 -13.90
CA SER A 124 -2.89 -19.19 -14.50
C SER A 124 -2.62 -20.42 -13.62
N LYS A 125 -1.65 -20.32 -12.70
CA LYS A 125 -1.23 -21.41 -11.79
C LYS A 125 -1.99 -21.39 -10.46
N LYS A 126 -2.80 -20.37 -10.18
CA LYS A 126 -3.42 -20.14 -8.86
C LYS A 126 -4.91 -20.48 -8.88
N LYS A 127 -5.31 -21.46 -8.08
CA LYS A 127 -6.71 -21.93 -7.95
C LYS A 127 -7.43 -21.31 -6.75
N ILE A 128 -7.13 -20.04 -6.47
CA ILE A 128 -7.76 -19.28 -5.37
C ILE A 128 -8.45 -18.04 -5.93
N ALA A 129 -9.34 -17.44 -5.14
CA ALA A 129 -10.02 -16.20 -5.49
C ALA A 129 -9.01 -15.06 -5.73
N ILE A 130 -9.22 -14.29 -6.79
CA ILE A 130 -8.30 -13.22 -7.23
C ILE A 130 -8.07 -12.18 -6.13
N LYS A 131 -9.11 -11.78 -5.39
CA LYS A 131 -8.93 -10.82 -4.28
C LYS A 131 -8.06 -11.39 -3.17
N ALA A 132 -8.20 -12.68 -2.85
CA ALA A 132 -7.37 -13.31 -1.84
C ALA A 132 -5.90 -13.35 -2.27
N LEU A 133 -5.65 -13.63 -3.54
CA LEU A 133 -4.30 -13.64 -4.12
C LEU A 133 -3.67 -12.24 -4.15
N LEU A 134 -4.42 -11.20 -4.51
CA LEU A 134 -3.93 -9.82 -4.49
C LEU A 134 -3.58 -9.30 -3.09
N LEU A 135 -4.14 -9.90 -2.03
CA LEU A 135 -3.82 -9.56 -0.65
C LEU A 135 -2.64 -10.35 -0.08
N ASP A 136 -2.18 -11.37 -0.80
CA ASP A 136 -1.02 -12.18 -0.44
C ASP A 136 0.27 -11.42 -0.75
N GLN A 137 0.93 -10.95 0.31
CA GLN A 137 2.15 -10.13 0.18
C GLN A 137 3.33 -10.92 -0.41
N SER A 138 3.28 -12.26 -0.42
CA SER A 138 4.28 -13.09 -1.11
C SER A 138 4.04 -13.19 -2.62
N PHE A 139 2.82 -12.90 -3.09
CA PHE A 139 2.50 -12.86 -4.51
C PHE A 139 2.76 -11.49 -5.11
N VAL A 140 2.25 -10.44 -4.47
CA VAL A 140 2.49 -9.05 -4.82
C VAL A 140 2.42 -8.22 -3.54
N SER A 141 3.45 -7.43 -3.28
CA SER A 141 3.54 -6.66 -2.05
C SER A 141 2.99 -5.23 -2.27
N GLY A 142 2.38 -4.66 -1.23
CA GLY A 142 1.87 -3.28 -1.26
C GLY A 142 0.38 -3.15 -1.61
N ILE A 143 -0.27 -4.21 -2.09
CA ILE A 143 -1.73 -4.19 -2.34
C ILE A 143 -2.49 -4.50 -1.03
N GLY A 144 -3.18 -3.48 -0.52
CA GLY A 144 -4.06 -3.56 0.64
C GLY A 144 -5.52 -3.83 0.29
N ASN A 145 -6.39 -3.92 1.32
CA ASN A 145 -7.81 -4.25 1.13
C ASN A 145 -8.56 -3.28 0.21
N TRP A 146 -8.34 -1.98 0.35
CA TRP A 146 -9.04 -0.99 -0.45
C TRP A 146 -8.51 -0.96 -1.89
N ILE A 147 -7.19 -1.08 -2.09
CA ILE A 147 -6.58 -1.15 -3.42
C ILE A 147 -7.11 -2.38 -4.16
N ALA A 148 -7.12 -3.55 -3.50
CA ALA A 148 -7.64 -4.78 -4.10
C ALA A 148 -9.10 -4.63 -4.53
N ASP A 149 -9.95 -3.99 -3.71
CA ASP A 149 -11.33 -3.68 -4.09
C ASP A 149 -11.38 -2.74 -5.31
N GLU A 150 -10.62 -1.65 -5.28
CA GLU A 150 -10.61 -0.61 -6.32
C GLU A 150 -10.15 -1.15 -7.68
N VAL A 151 -9.01 -1.86 -7.71
CA VAL A 151 -8.45 -2.37 -8.98
C VAL A 151 -9.35 -3.44 -9.61
N LEU A 152 -10.00 -4.27 -8.79
CA LEU A 152 -10.94 -5.28 -9.27
C LEU A 152 -12.23 -4.64 -9.79
N TYR A 153 -12.71 -3.59 -9.14
CA TYR A 153 -13.85 -2.82 -9.63
C TYR A 153 -13.58 -2.16 -10.98
N GLN A 154 -12.44 -1.45 -11.08
CA GLN A 154 -12.02 -0.78 -12.32
C GLN A 154 -11.82 -1.80 -13.45
N ALA A 155 -11.23 -2.96 -13.13
CA ALA A 155 -11.03 -4.05 -14.09
C ALA A 155 -12.29 -4.89 -14.38
N ARG A 156 -13.42 -4.63 -13.73
CA ARG A 156 -14.68 -5.39 -13.88
C ARG A 156 -14.53 -6.88 -13.54
N ILE A 157 -13.68 -7.21 -12.58
CA ILE A 157 -13.43 -8.59 -12.15
C ILE A 157 -14.11 -8.84 -10.81
N HIS A 158 -14.89 -9.91 -10.71
CA HIS A 158 -15.53 -10.30 -9.46
C HIS A 158 -14.45 -10.79 -8.46
N PRO A 159 -14.43 -10.36 -7.18
CA PRO A 159 -13.33 -10.71 -6.27
C PRO A 159 -13.21 -12.20 -5.94
N LEU A 160 -14.32 -12.95 -6.04
CA LEU A 160 -14.35 -14.41 -5.88
C LEU A 160 -14.05 -15.17 -7.19
N GLN A 161 -13.80 -14.48 -8.29
CA GLN A 161 -13.36 -15.15 -9.53
C GLN A 161 -12.02 -15.84 -9.27
N ILE A 162 -11.90 -17.07 -9.75
CA ILE A 162 -10.67 -17.85 -9.59
C ILE A 162 -9.58 -17.21 -10.45
N ALA A 163 -8.40 -16.94 -9.87
CA ALA A 163 -7.31 -16.26 -10.55
C ALA A 163 -6.91 -16.95 -11.87
N SER A 164 -6.85 -18.28 -11.87
CA SER A 164 -6.53 -19.09 -13.06
C SER A 164 -7.61 -19.10 -14.16
N SER A 165 -8.82 -18.61 -13.89
CA SER A 165 -9.86 -18.50 -14.92
C SER A 165 -9.89 -17.13 -15.62
N LEU A 166 -9.00 -16.20 -15.26
CA LEU A 166 -8.90 -14.90 -15.92
C LEU A 166 -8.29 -15.04 -17.31
N SER A 167 -8.93 -14.44 -18.32
CA SER A 167 -8.35 -14.35 -19.66
C SER A 167 -7.15 -13.40 -19.68
N ARG A 168 -6.37 -13.44 -20.76
CA ARG A 168 -5.24 -12.53 -20.94
C ARG A 168 -5.69 -11.07 -21.04
N GLU A 169 -6.84 -10.81 -21.66
CA GLU A 169 -7.44 -9.48 -21.79
C GLU A 169 -7.90 -8.94 -20.42
N SER A 170 -8.55 -9.77 -19.62
CA SER A 170 -8.92 -9.42 -18.24
C SER A 170 -7.67 -9.19 -17.38
N THR A 171 -6.61 -9.97 -17.59
CA THR A 171 -5.32 -9.78 -16.90
C THR A 171 -4.66 -8.45 -17.28
N ALA A 172 -4.66 -8.10 -18.57
CA ALA A 172 -4.14 -6.82 -19.05
C ALA A 172 -4.93 -5.63 -18.47
N THR A 173 -6.25 -5.77 -18.37
CA THR A 173 -7.11 -4.76 -17.75
C THR A 173 -6.81 -4.62 -16.25
N LEU A 174 -6.67 -5.74 -15.53
CA LEU A 174 -6.30 -5.74 -14.12
C LEU A 174 -4.93 -5.08 -13.89
N HIS A 175 -3.93 -5.45 -14.69
CA HIS A 175 -2.59 -4.87 -14.62
C HIS A 175 -2.63 -3.35 -14.80
N LYS A 176 -3.37 -2.87 -15.82
CA LYS A 176 -3.56 -1.44 -16.06
C LYS A 176 -4.21 -0.75 -14.85
N SER A 177 -5.29 -1.32 -14.31
CA SER A 177 -5.98 -0.77 -13.14
C SER A 177 -5.09 -0.71 -11.90
N ILE A 178 -4.27 -1.75 -11.66
CA ILE A 178 -3.29 -1.76 -10.55
C ILE A 178 -2.35 -0.57 -10.68
N LYS A 179 -1.75 -0.40 -11.86
CA LYS A 179 -0.83 0.69 -12.14
C LYS A 179 -1.48 2.06 -11.92
N GLU A 180 -2.64 2.30 -12.54
CA GLU A 180 -3.33 3.60 -12.48
C GLU A 180 -3.77 3.97 -11.06
N VAL A 181 -4.32 3.02 -10.31
CA VAL A 181 -4.77 3.26 -8.92
C VAL A 181 -3.59 3.55 -8.01
N ILE A 182 -2.50 2.78 -8.11
CA ILE A 182 -1.32 2.98 -7.27
C ILE A 182 -0.62 4.29 -7.64
N GLU A 183 -0.40 4.58 -8.92
CA GLU A 183 0.22 5.82 -9.38
C GLU A 183 -0.59 7.03 -8.93
N LYS A 184 -1.92 6.99 -9.05
CA LYS A 184 -2.78 8.10 -8.60
C LYS A 184 -2.74 8.29 -7.08
N ALA A 185 -2.77 7.19 -6.33
CA ALA A 185 -2.68 7.26 -4.88
C ALA A 185 -1.33 7.87 -4.45
N VAL A 186 -0.23 7.50 -5.10
CA VAL A 186 1.10 8.08 -4.82
C VAL A 186 1.18 9.54 -5.24
N GLU A 187 0.61 9.91 -6.39
CA GLU A 187 0.59 11.28 -6.93
C GLU A 187 -0.01 12.28 -5.93
N VAL A 188 -1.13 11.92 -5.31
CA VAL A 188 -1.83 12.77 -4.31
C VAL A 188 -1.34 12.52 -2.88
N GLY A 189 -0.34 11.65 -2.69
CA GLY A 189 0.09 11.23 -1.37
C GLY A 189 -0.97 10.48 -0.58
N ALA A 190 -1.93 9.77 -1.17
CA ALA A 190 -3.02 9.15 -0.43
C ALA A 190 -3.74 10.08 0.53
N ASP A 191 -3.72 11.38 0.22
CA ASP A 191 -4.81 12.23 0.65
C ASP A 191 -6.07 11.67 -0.01
N SER A 192 -6.82 10.91 0.77
CA SER A 192 -7.99 10.21 0.28
C SER A 192 -9.09 11.17 -0.19
N SER A 193 -9.04 12.45 0.21
CA SER A 193 -9.96 13.48 -0.26
C SER A 193 -9.68 13.89 -1.72
N GLU A 194 -8.46 13.65 -2.21
CA GLU A 194 -8.01 13.93 -3.58
C GLU A 194 -8.16 12.71 -4.51
N PHE A 195 -8.67 11.58 -4.01
CA PHE A 195 -8.98 10.43 -4.86
C PHE A 195 -10.14 10.73 -5.81
N PRO A 196 -10.10 10.26 -7.08
CA PRO A 196 -11.17 10.49 -8.04
C PRO A 196 -12.54 10.12 -7.48
N ASN A 197 -13.54 11.00 -7.67
CA ASN A 197 -14.88 10.84 -7.09
C ASN A 197 -15.61 9.57 -7.54
N ASN A 198 -15.23 9.01 -8.69
CA ASN A 198 -15.79 7.77 -9.23
C ASN A 198 -15.13 6.50 -8.67
N TRP A 199 -14.18 6.62 -7.73
CA TRP A 199 -13.59 5.47 -7.05
C TRP A 199 -14.53 4.87 -6.03
N ILE A 200 -14.46 3.56 -5.89
CA ILE A 200 -15.29 2.83 -4.91
C ILE A 200 -14.82 3.05 -3.47
N PHE A 201 -13.60 3.50 -3.30
CA PHE A 201 -13.03 3.93 -2.02
C PHE A 201 -14.01 4.79 -1.19
N HIS A 202 -14.56 5.85 -1.79
CA HIS A 202 -15.50 6.82 -1.16
C HIS A 202 -16.84 6.22 -0.71
N SER A 203 -17.10 5.02 -1.18
CA SER A 203 -18.35 4.29 -1.05
C SER A 203 -18.21 3.03 -0.19
N ARG A 204 -16.97 2.62 0.09
CA ARG A 204 -16.62 1.35 0.74
C ARG A 204 -17.06 1.27 2.21
N GLU A 205 -17.11 2.40 2.90
CA GLU A 205 -17.45 2.45 4.33
C GLU A 205 -18.94 2.70 4.61
N LYS A 206 -19.75 2.96 3.57
CA LYS A 206 -21.18 3.24 3.69
C LYS A 206 -21.95 1.94 3.93
N LYS A 207 -22.02 1.51 5.20
CA LYS A 207 -22.59 0.22 5.64
C LYS A 207 -24.10 0.03 5.47
N SER A 208 -24.89 1.04 5.06
CA SER A 208 -26.36 0.96 5.19
C SER A 208 -27.22 1.57 4.08
N LYS A 209 -26.63 2.15 3.02
CA LYS A 209 -27.41 2.69 1.89
C LYS A 209 -26.99 2.04 0.58
N LYS A 210 -27.97 1.86 -0.32
CA LYS A 210 -27.72 1.55 -1.73
C LYS A 210 -26.67 2.52 -2.25
N THR A 211 -25.53 1.99 -2.65
CA THR A 211 -24.40 2.81 -3.07
C THR A 211 -24.34 2.80 -4.58
N PHE A 212 -24.39 3.99 -5.18
CA PHE A 212 -24.36 4.17 -6.62
C PHE A 212 -23.03 4.80 -7.01
N ILE A 213 -22.38 4.22 -8.01
CA ILE A 213 -21.18 4.78 -8.63
C ILE A 213 -21.42 4.79 -10.13
N ASP A 214 -21.27 5.96 -10.74
CA ASP A 214 -21.61 6.22 -12.15
C ASP A 214 -23.01 5.72 -12.53
N GLY A 215 -23.98 5.92 -11.63
CA GLY A 215 -25.38 5.54 -11.84
C GLY A 215 -25.70 4.05 -11.65
N LYS A 216 -24.72 3.21 -11.28
CA LYS A 216 -24.92 1.77 -11.08
C LYS A 216 -24.88 1.37 -9.61
N GLU A 217 -25.85 0.54 -9.19
CA GLU A 217 -25.94 0.02 -7.82
C GLU A 217 -24.80 -0.99 -7.56
N ILE A 218 -24.11 -0.80 -6.44
CA ILE A 218 -23.02 -1.64 -5.97
C ILE A 218 -23.43 -2.35 -4.69
N ASP A 219 -23.24 -3.68 -4.69
CA ASP A 219 -23.36 -4.50 -3.50
C ASP A 219 -21.98 -4.75 -2.87
N PHE A 220 -21.93 -4.81 -1.55
CA PHE A 220 -20.77 -5.30 -0.80
C PHE A 220 -21.12 -6.63 -0.12
N ILE A 221 -20.20 -7.59 -0.18
CA ILE A 221 -20.29 -8.87 0.54
C ILE A 221 -19.20 -8.95 1.59
N VAL A 222 -19.43 -9.75 2.64
CA VAL A 222 -18.40 -10.09 3.62
C VAL A 222 -17.97 -11.53 3.40
N ALA A 223 -16.70 -11.73 3.05
CA ALA A 223 -16.09 -13.06 2.95
C ALA A 223 -14.88 -13.12 3.88
N GLY A 224 -14.81 -14.16 4.74
CA GLY A 224 -13.72 -14.29 5.72
C GLY A 224 -13.62 -13.12 6.70
N GLY A 225 -14.75 -12.47 7.04
CA GLY A 225 -14.80 -11.31 7.94
C GLY A 225 -14.33 -9.98 7.34
N ARG A 226 -14.06 -9.93 6.02
CA ARG A 226 -13.63 -8.71 5.32
C ARG A 226 -14.69 -8.25 4.31
N PRO A 227 -15.05 -6.96 4.28
CA PRO A 227 -15.92 -6.43 3.24
C PRO A 227 -15.20 -6.46 1.88
N MET A 228 -15.95 -6.82 0.83
CA MET A 228 -15.51 -6.92 -0.55
C MET A 228 -16.60 -6.38 -1.48
N TYR A 229 -16.22 -5.76 -2.59
CA TYR A 229 -17.14 -5.40 -3.66
C TYR A 229 -17.75 -6.65 -4.31
N ARG A 230 -19.08 -6.79 -4.39
CA ARG A 230 -19.75 -7.95 -5.00
C ARG A 230 -19.84 -7.86 -6.51
N GLY A 231 -19.99 -6.67 -7.08
CA GLY A 231 -20.39 -6.53 -8.48
C GLY A 231 -21.45 -5.46 -8.68
N TYR A 232 -21.82 -5.26 -9.94
CA TYR A 232 -23.03 -4.51 -10.31
C TYR A 232 -24.26 -5.39 -10.16
N ARG A 233 -25.36 -4.84 -9.66
CA ARG A 233 -26.68 -5.44 -9.87
C ARG A 233 -27.16 -5.13 -11.29
N SER A 234 -27.50 -6.19 -12.02
CA SER A 234 -28.31 -6.13 -13.25
C SER A 234 -29.77 -5.84 -12.90
#